data_AF-A0A7Y5BM37-F1
#
_entry.id   AF-A0A7Y5BM37-F1
#
_cell.length_a   1.000
_cell.length_b   1.000
_cell.length_c   1.000
_cell.angle_alpha   90.00
_cell.angle_beta   90.00
_cell.angle_gamma   90.00
#
_symmetry.space_group_name_H-M   'P 1'
#
loop_
_entity.id
_entity.type
_entity.pdbx_description
1 polymer ?
#
loop_
_entity_poly.entity_id
_entity_poly.type
_entity_poly.pdbx_seq_one_letter_code
_entity_poly.pdbx_strand_id
1 'polypeptide(L)'
;NDPIFQRYIKSLLDAKMLEVCSTTLPQLAIPKIYSSKEFIPHLKRRNEIYKQRAEKAVAILSGVKGVKVIEPKGAFYLTVYFEQGTLNSSMSLSISNRNAFEYINSIIQGSANDRRFVLNLLASTGICVVPLSSFCCKKDGFRITLLEEDSKKFDWIFNTVRKSIEEYLQSA
;
A
#
# COMPACT_ATOMS: atom_id res chain seq x y z
N ASN A 1 36.04 7.73 -30.66
CA ASN A 1 36.36 6.33 -30.31
C ASN A 1 36.84 6.28 -28.87
N ASP A 2 35.90 6.20 -27.92
CA ASP A 2 36.21 5.98 -26.51
C ASP A 2 36.00 4.48 -26.20
N PRO A 3 37.07 3.73 -25.87
CA PRO A 3 36.98 2.30 -25.55
C PRO A 3 36.11 1.98 -24.34
N ILE A 4 36.02 2.88 -23.35
CA ILE A 4 35.18 2.71 -22.17
C ILE A 4 33.71 2.82 -22.58
N PHE A 5 33.38 3.82 -23.39
CA PHE A 5 32.03 3.97 -23.92
C PHE A 5 31.61 2.78 -24.79
N GLN A 6 32.51 2.26 -25.64
CA GLN A 6 32.24 1.07 -26.43
C GLN A 6 31.96 -0.17 -25.56
N ARG A 7 32.75 -0.37 -24.50
CA ARG A 7 32.52 -1.46 -23.55
C ARG A 7 31.18 -1.32 -22.83
N TYR A 8 30.80 -0.10 -22.43
CA TYR A 8 29.49 0.17 -21.83
C TYR A 8 28.33 -0.19 -22.77
N ILE A 9 28.37 0.25 -24.03
CA ILE A 9 27.35 -0.09 -25.04
C ILE A 9 27.27 -1.59 -25.27
N LYS A 10 28.44 -2.26 -25.38
CA LYS A 10 28.48 -3.73 -25.52
C LYS A 10 27.79 -4.43 -24.35
N SER A 11 28.05 -4.00 -23.11
CA SER A 11 27.41 -4.58 -21.92
C SER A 11 25.89 -4.44 -21.93
N LEU A 12 25.35 -3.31 -22.42
CA LEU A 12 23.88 -3.12 -22.55
C LEU A 12 23.28 -4.06 -23.60
N LEU A 13 23.96 -4.23 -24.73
CA LEU A 13 23.51 -5.12 -25.80
C LEU A 13 23.57 -6.58 -25.36
N ASP A 14 24.69 -7.00 -24.76
CA ASP A 14 24.85 -8.35 -24.22
C ASP A 14 23.76 -8.65 -23.19
N ALA A 15 23.48 -7.72 -22.26
CA ALA A 15 22.42 -7.87 -21.26
C ALA A 15 21.03 -8.05 -21.90
N LYS A 16 20.70 -7.23 -22.91
CA LYS A 16 19.42 -7.34 -23.63
C LYS A 16 19.30 -8.64 -24.42
N MET A 17 20.41 -9.15 -24.96
CA MET A 17 20.44 -10.37 -25.78
C MET A 17 20.38 -11.65 -24.93
N LEU A 18 20.75 -11.57 -23.63
CA LEU A 18 20.56 -12.67 -22.68
C LEU A 18 19.10 -12.85 -22.27
N GLU A 19 18.31 -11.79 -22.31
CA GLU A 19 16.87 -11.82 -22.06
C GLU A 19 16.09 -12.10 -23.36
N VAL A 20 15.05 -12.93 -23.29
CA VAL A 20 14.10 -13.07 -24.41
C VAL A 20 13.31 -11.75 -24.53
N CYS A 21 12.82 -11.43 -25.73
CA CYS A 21 12.01 -10.23 -25.91
C CYS A 21 10.73 -10.25 -25.05
N SER A 22 10.18 -9.06 -24.77
CA SER A 22 8.87 -8.93 -24.14
C SER A 22 7.83 -9.79 -24.86
N THR A 23 6.80 -10.26 -24.17
CA THR A 23 5.76 -11.06 -24.83
C THR A 23 5.10 -10.27 -25.97
N THR A 24 4.75 -10.96 -27.06
CA THR A 24 4.24 -10.33 -28.28
C THR A 24 2.97 -9.52 -28.03
N LEU A 25 2.10 -9.96 -27.11
CA LEU A 25 0.82 -9.31 -26.85
C LEU A 25 0.99 -7.86 -26.32
N PRO A 26 1.73 -7.57 -25.23
CA PRO A 26 2.05 -6.20 -24.82
C PRO A 26 2.68 -5.36 -25.94
N GLN A 27 3.60 -5.92 -26.72
CA GLN A 27 4.26 -5.21 -27.82
C GLN A 27 3.25 -4.75 -28.90
N LEU A 28 2.23 -5.56 -29.19
CA LEU A 28 1.17 -5.21 -30.14
C LEU A 28 0.08 -4.32 -29.54
N ALA A 29 -0.19 -4.46 -28.23
CA ALA A 29 -1.27 -3.77 -27.54
C ALA A 29 -0.90 -2.33 -27.16
N ILE A 30 0.31 -2.10 -26.61
CA ILE A 30 0.72 -0.78 -26.08
C ILE A 30 0.63 0.33 -27.15
N PRO A 31 1.16 0.15 -28.38
CA PRO A 31 1.05 1.18 -29.40
C PRO A 31 -0.41 1.51 -29.72
N LYS A 32 -1.28 0.49 -29.82
CA LYS A 32 -2.72 0.69 -30.09
C LYS A 32 -3.43 1.42 -28.96
N ILE A 33 -3.12 1.09 -27.71
CA ILE A 33 -3.70 1.75 -26.52
C ILE A 33 -3.26 3.21 -26.48
N TYR A 34 -1.96 3.50 -26.63
CA TYR A 34 -1.43 4.85 -26.50
C TYR A 34 -1.80 5.76 -27.68
N SER A 35 -2.00 5.19 -28.87
CA SER A 35 -2.44 5.92 -30.06
C SER A 35 -3.96 6.18 -30.09
N SER A 36 -4.72 5.58 -29.17
CA SER A 36 -6.17 5.77 -29.11
C SER A 36 -6.51 7.21 -28.73
N LYS A 37 -7.46 7.84 -29.44
CA LYS A 37 -8.01 9.14 -29.09
C LYS A 37 -8.61 9.18 -27.68
N GLU A 38 -9.02 8.03 -27.16
CA GLU A 38 -9.61 7.87 -25.83
C GLU A 38 -8.56 7.81 -24.70
N PHE A 39 -7.27 7.64 -25.02
CA PHE A 39 -6.23 7.46 -24.02
C PHE A 39 -6.12 8.65 -23.06
N ILE A 40 -6.00 9.87 -23.59
CA ILE A 40 -5.89 11.08 -22.77
C ILE A 40 -7.17 11.36 -21.96
N PRO A 41 -8.39 11.32 -22.55
CA PRO A 41 -9.63 11.41 -21.78
C PRO A 41 -9.74 10.35 -20.67
N HIS A 42 -9.38 9.09 -20.97
CA HIS A 42 -9.39 8.00 -20.01
C HIS A 42 -8.45 8.30 -18.83
N LEU A 43 -7.21 8.74 -19.10
CA LEU A 43 -6.24 9.09 -18.05
C LEU A 43 -6.75 10.23 -17.16
N LYS A 44 -7.29 11.30 -17.75
CA LYS A 44 -7.87 12.41 -16.97
C LYS A 44 -8.98 11.95 -16.04
N ARG A 45 -9.89 11.12 -16.56
CA ARG A 45 -10.98 10.53 -15.75
C ARG A 45 -10.46 9.64 -14.63
N ARG A 46 -9.47 8.77 -14.90
CA ARG A 46 -8.88 7.91 -13.87
C ARG A 46 -8.14 8.73 -12.81
N ASN A 47 -7.40 9.76 -13.20
CA ASN A 47 -6.71 10.65 -12.26
C ASN A 47 -7.70 11.32 -11.31
N GLU A 48 -8.83 11.82 -11.82
CA GLU A 48 -9.85 12.45 -10.99
C GLU A 48 -10.48 11.45 -10.00
N ILE A 49 -10.78 10.22 -10.43
CA ILE A 49 -11.28 9.15 -9.54
C ILE A 49 -10.29 8.89 -8.40
N TYR A 50 -9.00 8.77 -8.68
CA TYR A 50 -8.01 8.49 -7.65
C TYR A 50 -7.74 9.69 -6.74
N LYS A 51 -7.81 10.92 -7.27
CA LYS A 51 -7.76 12.14 -6.48
C LYS A 51 -8.89 12.16 -5.44
N GLN A 52 -10.13 11.95 -5.87
CA GLN A 52 -11.29 11.91 -4.98
C GLN A 52 -11.16 10.82 -3.91
N ARG A 53 -10.66 9.63 -4.28
CA ARG A 53 -10.39 8.55 -3.32
C ARG A 53 -9.30 8.92 -2.31
N ALA A 54 -8.22 9.57 -2.76
CA ALA A 54 -7.16 10.03 -1.87
C ALA A 54 -7.69 11.06 -0.86
N GLU A 55 -8.38 12.10 -1.33
CA GLU A 55 -9.01 13.13 -0.50
C GLU A 55 -9.97 12.51 0.52
N LYS A 56 -10.83 11.58 0.08
CA LYS A 56 -11.79 10.88 0.94
C LYS A 56 -11.10 10.04 2.02
N ALA A 57 -10.10 9.24 1.64
CA ALA A 57 -9.36 8.41 2.59
C ALA A 57 -8.61 9.26 3.63
N VAL A 58 -8.01 10.37 3.20
CA VAL A 58 -7.36 11.34 4.08
C VAL A 58 -8.37 11.95 5.04
N ALA A 59 -9.53 12.39 4.54
CA ALA A 59 -10.58 12.93 5.38
C ALA A 59 -11.07 11.93 6.45
N ILE A 60 -11.26 10.67 6.08
CA ILE A 60 -11.70 9.61 7.01
C ILE A 60 -10.63 9.33 8.07
N LEU A 61 -9.35 9.24 7.71
CA LEU A 61 -8.29 8.81 8.62
C LEU A 61 -7.66 9.97 9.42
N SER A 62 -7.91 11.22 9.05
CA SER A 62 -7.36 12.38 9.74
C SER A 62 -8.02 12.62 11.11
N GLY A 63 -7.30 13.29 12.02
CA GLY A 63 -7.82 13.69 13.32
C GLY A 63 -7.70 12.62 14.43
N VAL A 64 -7.09 11.47 14.14
CA VAL A 64 -6.73 10.49 15.19
C VAL A 64 -5.41 10.92 15.84
N LYS A 65 -5.40 11.07 17.16
CA LYS A 65 -4.21 11.50 17.92
C LYS A 65 -3.07 10.48 17.75
N GLY A 66 -1.85 10.96 17.47
CA GLY A 66 -0.68 10.12 17.26
C GLY A 66 -0.63 9.44 15.89
N VAL A 67 -1.56 9.77 14.98
CA VAL A 67 -1.62 9.20 13.63
C VAL A 67 -1.53 10.32 12.61
N LYS A 68 -0.70 10.13 11.59
CA LYS A 68 -0.61 11.04 10.46
C LYS A 68 -0.84 10.29 9.16
N VAL A 69 -1.58 10.96 8.27
CA VAL A 69 -1.94 10.45 6.97
C VAL A 69 -1.22 11.30 5.92
N ILE A 70 -0.46 10.66 5.05
CA ILE A 70 0.26 11.35 3.97
C ILE A 70 -0.58 11.26 2.71
N GLU A 71 -1.22 12.36 2.34
CA GLU A 71 -2.02 12.44 1.11
C GLU A 71 -1.14 12.13 -0.12
N PRO A 72 -1.51 11.13 -0.93
CA PRO A 72 -0.76 10.78 -2.11
C PRO A 72 -1.06 11.77 -3.24
N LYS A 73 0.00 12.32 -3.82
CA LYS A 73 -0.06 13.19 -5.01
C LYS A 73 0.03 12.41 -6.33
N GLY A 74 0.06 11.09 -6.25
CA GLY A 74 0.21 10.16 -7.37
C GLY A 74 0.29 8.71 -6.88
N ALA A 75 0.37 7.77 -7.82
CA ALA A 75 0.28 6.34 -7.57
C ALA A 75 -1.06 5.92 -6.91
N PHE A 76 -1.11 4.70 -6.39
CA PHE A 76 -2.35 4.08 -5.87
C PHE A 76 -2.26 3.71 -4.39
N TYR A 77 -1.32 4.32 -3.65
CA TYR A 77 -1.01 3.95 -2.28
C TYR A 77 -1.13 5.15 -1.35
N LEU A 78 -1.83 4.96 -0.24
CA LEU A 78 -1.88 5.89 0.88
C LEU A 78 -0.95 5.38 1.98
N THR A 79 -0.19 6.29 2.59
CA THR A 79 0.66 5.96 3.75
C THR A 79 0.06 6.56 5.02
N VAL A 80 -0.14 5.70 6.01
CA VAL A 80 -0.53 6.09 7.37
C VAL A 80 0.65 5.77 8.27
N TYR A 81 1.10 6.73 9.07
CA TYR A 81 2.20 6.52 10.01
C TYR A 81 1.80 6.92 11.43
N PHE A 82 2.29 6.16 12.39
CA PHE A 82 2.11 6.42 13.81
C PHE A 82 3.30 7.22 14.35
N GLU A 83 3.02 8.21 15.18
CA GLU A 83 4.09 8.96 15.85
C GLU A 83 4.92 8.03 16.74
N GLN A 84 6.18 8.42 16.98
CA GLN A 84 7.09 7.58 17.73
C GLN A 84 6.55 7.33 19.14
N GLY A 85 6.49 6.05 19.54
CA GLY A 85 5.95 5.64 20.84
C GLY A 85 4.42 5.57 20.90
N THR A 86 3.71 5.88 19.82
CA THR A 86 2.25 5.70 19.76
C THR A 86 1.85 4.23 19.78
N LEU A 87 2.56 3.36 19.05
CA LEU A 87 2.33 1.92 19.12
C LEU A 87 3.24 1.27 20.16
N ASN A 88 2.73 0.23 20.82
CA ASN A 88 3.51 -0.59 21.76
C ASN A 88 3.08 -2.07 21.69
N SER A 89 3.75 -2.92 22.46
CA SER A 89 3.54 -4.36 22.43
C SER A 89 2.33 -4.86 23.24
N SER A 90 1.72 -4.07 24.12
CA SER A 90 0.53 -4.49 24.89
C SER A 90 -0.77 -4.31 24.11
N MET A 91 -0.79 -3.45 23.09
CA MET A 91 -1.96 -3.20 22.26
C MET A 91 -2.43 -4.43 21.47
N SER A 92 -3.74 -4.62 21.39
CA SER A 92 -4.42 -5.73 20.70
C SER A 92 -5.76 -5.31 20.10
N LEU A 93 -6.26 -6.09 19.13
CA LEU A 93 -7.67 -6.00 18.68
C LEU A 93 -8.44 -7.24 19.10
N SER A 94 -9.75 -7.09 19.30
CA SER A 94 -10.62 -8.24 19.49
C SER A 94 -10.68 -9.06 18.19
N ILE A 95 -10.31 -10.34 18.27
CA ILE A 95 -10.34 -11.28 17.15
C ILE A 95 -11.35 -12.38 17.48
N SER A 96 -12.49 -12.38 16.79
CA SER A 96 -13.56 -13.35 17.01
C SER A 96 -13.23 -14.74 16.45
N ASN A 97 -12.42 -14.80 15.40
CA ASN A 97 -12.00 -16.06 14.79
C ASN A 97 -10.86 -16.69 15.61
N ARG A 98 -11.17 -17.76 16.34
CA ARG A 98 -10.22 -18.49 17.19
C ARG A 98 -8.97 -18.97 16.45
N ASN A 99 -9.12 -19.54 15.25
CA ASN A 99 -7.98 -20.05 14.48
C ASN A 99 -7.06 -18.91 14.05
N ALA A 100 -7.63 -17.77 13.65
CA ALA A 100 -6.86 -16.58 13.29
C ALA A 100 -6.13 -16.00 14.52
N PHE A 101 -6.80 -15.94 15.67
CA PHE A 101 -6.20 -15.49 16.92
C PHE A 101 -5.01 -16.36 17.33
N GLU A 102 -5.18 -17.68 17.36
CA GLU A 102 -4.12 -18.64 17.71
C GLU A 102 -2.94 -18.53 16.74
N TYR A 103 -3.21 -18.44 15.43
CA TYR A 103 -2.17 -18.30 14.42
C TYR A 103 -1.38 -16.99 14.58
N ILE A 104 -2.07 -15.85 14.70
CA ILE A 104 -1.39 -14.55 14.81
C ILE A 104 -0.57 -14.45 16.08
N ASN A 105 -1.09 -14.94 17.22
CA ASN A 105 -0.32 -14.95 18.47
C ASN A 105 0.97 -15.76 18.38
N SER A 106 1.02 -16.79 17.53
CA SER A 106 2.24 -17.58 17.30
C SER A 106 3.33 -16.82 16.51
N ILE A 107 2.96 -15.85 15.66
CA ILE A 107 3.90 -15.15 14.76
C ILE A 107 4.18 -13.69 15.17
N ILE A 108 3.38 -13.12 16.06
CA ILE A 108 3.47 -11.70 16.44
C ILE A 108 4.57 -11.41 17.46
N GLN A 109 5.09 -12.44 18.14
CA GLN A 109 6.18 -12.32 19.10
C GLN A 109 7.46 -11.84 18.40
N GLY A 110 8.10 -10.80 18.96
CA GLY A 110 9.31 -10.20 18.38
C GLY A 110 9.10 -9.37 17.09
N SER A 111 7.88 -9.26 16.58
CA SER A 111 7.57 -8.42 15.42
C SER A 111 7.57 -6.93 15.78
N ALA A 112 7.94 -6.07 14.81
CA ALA A 112 7.81 -4.62 14.90
C ALA A 112 6.36 -4.20 15.19
N ASN A 113 6.17 -3.10 15.92
CA ASN A 113 4.85 -2.68 16.40
C ASN A 113 3.84 -2.47 15.27
N ASP A 114 4.26 -1.87 14.17
CA ASP A 114 3.40 -1.72 13.00
C ASP A 114 2.95 -3.05 12.38
N ARG A 115 3.83 -4.04 12.32
CA ARG A 115 3.51 -5.40 11.89
C ARG A 115 2.53 -6.06 12.84
N ARG A 116 2.66 -5.83 14.15
CA ARG A 116 1.68 -6.29 15.16
C ARG A 116 0.29 -5.72 14.88
N PHE A 117 0.20 -4.41 14.65
CA PHE A 117 -1.06 -3.75 14.30
C PHE A 117 -1.67 -4.33 13.01
N VAL A 118 -0.90 -4.42 11.93
CA VAL A 118 -1.39 -4.91 10.64
C VAL A 118 -1.89 -6.35 10.71
N LEU A 119 -1.20 -7.21 11.46
CA LEU A 119 -1.65 -8.59 11.68
C LEU A 119 -2.96 -8.64 12.48
N ASN A 120 -3.06 -7.86 13.56
CA ASN A 120 -4.30 -7.75 14.32
C ASN A 120 -5.47 -7.27 13.45
N LEU A 121 -5.24 -6.22 12.64
CA LEU A 121 -6.23 -5.68 11.71
C LEU A 121 -6.72 -6.76 10.73
N LEU A 122 -5.79 -7.54 10.16
CA LEU A 122 -6.14 -8.62 9.25
C LEU A 122 -7.01 -9.69 9.92
N ALA A 123 -6.64 -10.17 11.12
CA ALA A 123 -7.44 -11.20 11.79
C ALA A 123 -8.78 -10.70 12.31
N SER A 124 -8.89 -9.44 12.74
CA SER A 124 -10.14 -8.90 13.29
C SER A 124 -11.13 -8.47 12.20
N THR A 125 -10.64 -7.98 11.06
CA THR A 125 -11.48 -7.35 10.02
C THR A 125 -11.40 -8.00 8.64
N GLY A 126 -10.36 -8.79 8.37
CA GLY A 126 -10.04 -9.28 7.03
C GLY A 126 -9.35 -8.26 6.12
N ILE A 127 -9.06 -7.04 6.60
CA ILE A 127 -8.40 -6.00 5.81
C ILE A 127 -6.89 -6.22 5.84
N CYS A 128 -6.32 -6.48 4.66
CA CYS A 128 -4.88 -6.67 4.49
C CYS A 128 -4.19 -5.38 4.04
N VAL A 129 -3.24 -4.90 4.84
CA VAL A 129 -2.36 -3.77 4.53
C VAL A 129 -0.90 -4.19 4.70
N VAL A 130 0.06 -3.35 4.31
CA VAL A 130 1.49 -3.69 4.40
C VAL A 130 2.18 -2.79 5.41
N PRO A 131 2.88 -3.31 6.44
CA PRO A 131 3.54 -2.48 7.45
C PRO A 131 4.74 -1.73 6.84
N LEU A 132 5.04 -0.53 7.37
CA LEU A 132 6.15 0.29 6.90
C LEU A 132 7.52 -0.33 7.20
N SER A 133 7.64 -1.11 8.29
CA SER A 133 8.84 -1.87 8.64
C SER A 133 9.30 -2.84 7.54
N SER A 134 8.39 -3.28 6.66
CA SER A 134 8.74 -4.11 5.49
C SER A 134 9.38 -3.32 4.33
N PHE A 135 9.41 -1.98 4.39
CA PHE A 135 10.00 -1.10 3.37
C PHE A 135 11.33 -0.47 3.80
N CYS A 136 12.11 -1.14 4.66
CA CYS A 136 13.33 -0.58 5.25
C CYS A 136 13.11 0.78 5.95
N CYS A 137 11.91 0.98 6.51
CA CYS A 137 11.53 2.21 7.22
C CYS A 137 11.62 2.00 8.73
N LYS A 138 12.14 3.00 9.45
CA LYS A 138 12.18 3.00 10.93
C LYS A 138 10.90 3.52 11.59
N LYS A 139 9.97 4.07 10.81
CA LYS A 139 8.71 4.62 11.31
C LYS A 139 7.65 3.52 11.35
N ASP A 140 6.86 3.50 12.41
CA ASP A 140 5.68 2.66 12.49
C ASP A 140 4.58 3.20 11.56
N GLY A 141 3.92 2.30 10.84
CA GLY A 141 2.83 2.66 9.95
C GLY A 141 2.46 1.55 9.00
N PHE A 142 1.60 1.86 8.03
CA PHE A 142 1.26 0.95 6.97
C PHE A 142 0.92 1.66 5.67
N ARG A 143 1.01 0.90 4.60
CA ARG A 143 0.58 1.26 3.26
C ARG A 143 -0.73 0.55 2.93
N ILE A 144 -1.72 1.30 2.47
CA ILE A 144 -3.02 0.80 1.99
C ILE A 144 -3.28 1.25 0.55
N THR A 145 -4.00 0.45 -0.25
CA THR A 145 -4.30 0.76 -1.66
C THR A 145 -5.57 1.57 -1.83
N LEU A 146 -5.63 2.43 -2.85
CA LEU A 146 -6.82 3.19 -3.28
C LEU A 146 -7.56 2.52 -4.46
N LEU A 147 -7.32 1.23 -4.68
CA LEU A 147 -7.75 0.50 -5.88
C LEU A 147 -9.20 -0.01 -5.82
N GLU A 148 -9.82 -0.11 -4.64
CA GLU A 148 -11.21 -0.56 -4.50
C GLU A 148 -12.15 0.34 -5.30
N GLU A 149 -12.94 -0.25 -6.20
CA GLU A 149 -13.81 0.47 -7.12
C GLU A 149 -15.23 0.61 -6.61
N ASP A 150 -15.69 -0.32 -5.76
CA ASP A 150 -16.97 -0.19 -5.09
C ASP A 150 -16.88 0.87 -3.98
N SER A 151 -17.62 1.97 -4.16
CA SER A 151 -17.62 3.10 -3.22
C SER A 151 -18.08 2.72 -1.81
N LYS A 152 -19.06 1.81 -1.67
CA LYS A 152 -19.55 1.36 -0.36
C LYS A 152 -18.49 0.50 0.34
N LYS A 153 -17.81 -0.36 -0.42
CA LYS A 153 -16.73 -1.19 0.11
C LYS A 153 -15.50 -0.36 0.45
N PHE A 154 -15.18 0.65 -0.35
CA PHE A 154 -14.14 1.64 -0.05
C PHE A 154 -14.43 2.33 1.28
N ASP A 155 -15.67 2.81 1.47
CA ASP A 155 -16.07 3.47 2.72
C ASP A 155 -16.02 2.53 3.90
N TRP A 156 -16.50 1.30 3.74
CA TRP A 156 -16.39 0.28 4.77
C TRP A 156 -14.93 0.00 5.14
N ILE A 157 -14.02 -0.14 4.16
CA ILE A 157 -12.59 -0.37 4.42
C ILE A 157 -12.01 0.78 5.26
N PHE A 158 -12.13 2.03 4.78
CA PHE A 158 -11.45 3.15 5.44
C PHE A 158 -12.06 3.50 6.79
N ASN A 159 -13.38 3.40 6.96
CA ASN A 159 -14.01 3.59 8.27
C ASN A 159 -13.65 2.47 9.25
N THR A 160 -13.58 1.22 8.78
CA THR A 160 -13.16 0.09 9.61
C THR A 160 -11.70 0.25 10.04
N VAL A 161 -10.81 0.65 9.12
CA VAL A 161 -9.40 0.95 9.45
C VAL A 161 -9.32 2.05 10.49
N ARG A 162 -10.06 3.16 10.33
CA ARG A 162 -10.09 4.25 11.32
C ARG A 162 -10.49 3.72 12.70
N LYS A 163 -11.62 3.01 12.77
CA LYS A 163 -12.15 2.44 14.02
C LYS A 163 -11.16 1.48 14.66
N SER A 164 -10.57 0.57 13.88
CA SER A 164 -9.57 -0.36 14.38
C SER A 164 -8.29 0.33 14.87
N ILE A 165 -7.87 1.43 14.25
CA ILE A 165 -6.79 2.26 14.80
C ILE A 165 -7.17 2.79 16.18
N GLU A 166 -8.34 3.43 16.29
CA GLU A 166 -8.80 4.03 17.56
C GLU A 166 -8.93 2.97 18.66
N GLU A 167 -9.54 1.83 18.36
CA GLU A 167 -9.66 0.69 19.29
C GLU A 167 -8.29 0.13 19.71
N TYR A 168 -7.37 -0.04 18.75
CA TYR A 168 -6.03 -0.56 19.05
C TYR A 168 -5.27 0.39 19.99
N LEU A 169 -5.33 1.69 19.74
CA LEU A 169 -4.66 2.70 20.58
C LEU A 169 -5.27 2.79 21.98
N GLN A 170 -6.56 2.51 22.14
CA GLN A 170 -7.26 2.49 23.43
C GLN A 170 -7.04 1.19 24.23
N SER A 171 -6.50 0.14 23.60
CA SER A 171 -6.26 -1.15 24.25
C SER A 171 -4.98 -1.24 25.10
N ALA A 172 -4.17 -0.16 25.10
CA ALA A 172 -2.92 -0.08 25.87
C ALA A 172 -3.15 0.23 27.35
#